data_AF-A0A6I9YSU0-F1
#
_entry.id   AF-A0A6I9YSU0-F1
#
_cell.length_a   1.000
_cell.length_b   1.000
_cell.length_c   1.000
_cell.angle_alpha   90.00
_cell.angle_beta   90.00
_cell.angle_gamma   90.00
#
_symmetry.space_group_name_H-M   'P 1'
#
loop_
_entity.id
_entity.type
_entity.pdbx_description
1 polymer ?
#
loop_
_entity_poly.entity_id
_entity_poly.type
_entity_poly.pdbx_seq_one_letter_code
_entity_poly.pdbx_strand_id
1 'polypeptide(L)'
;MAMATTGTRMAGGRKQRRHAEAQKQTENIKEVKNVQAGKADVSDCIRQEIESCYRLKMPEDFYHFWKFCEELEPDKPCDALKSSIGLQLVGPYDILSGKHINTNKSKEINFNLHWRFFYDPPEFQTIIIGDSKTQYHMGYFRDVPDQLPVCVGETETQKGCTIYQVGDNIFAAVKLFLIKKLKELTNKKRGGFLKDIDEKLTKTAKQLGYSLEQKSLKVKQRDKKVGFVFFSKLSKL
;
A
#
# COMPACT_ATOMS: atom_id res chain seq x y z
N MET A 1 7.77 89.20 -2.06
CA MET A 1 6.52 89.38 -1.31
C MET A 1 5.59 88.25 -1.71
N ALA A 2 5.28 87.31 -0.78
CA ALA A 2 4.26 86.25 -0.81
C ALA A 2 4.25 85.24 -1.99
N MET A 3 3.79 83.99 -1.92
CA MET A 3 3.48 83.00 -0.87
C MET A 3 3.40 81.63 -1.57
N ALA A 4 3.41 80.55 -0.77
CA ALA A 4 3.55 79.13 -1.13
C ALA A 4 2.41 78.47 -1.95
N THR A 5 2.69 77.28 -2.50
CA THR A 5 1.90 76.00 -2.37
C THR A 5 2.53 74.88 -3.22
N THR A 6 3.22 73.90 -2.60
CA THR A 6 2.80 72.50 -2.36
C THR A 6 2.43 71.64 -3.57
N GLY A 7 3.17 70.55 -3.78
CA GLY A 7 2.68 69.37 -4.51
C GLY A 7 3.75 68.49 -5.16
N THR A 8 4.48 67.67 -4.38
CA THR A 8 5.37 66.64 -4.94
C THR A 8 5.02 65.27 -4.38
N ARG A 9 4.90 64.30 -5.30
CA ARG A 9 4.87 62.83 -5.17
C ARG A 9 3.63 62.19 -4.55
N MET A 10 2.89 61.48 -5.41
CA MET A 10 2.38 60.15 -5.08
C MET A 10 2.74 59.17 -6.20
N ALA A 11 3.49 58.14 -5.79
CA ALA A 11 3.79 56.95 -6.56
C ALA A 11 2.56 56.03 -6.56
N GLY A 12 2.23 55.43 -7.71
CA GLY A 12 1.16 54.43 -7.73
C GLY A 12 0.83 53.96 -9.13
N GLY A 13 1.56 52.97 -9.64
CA GLY A 13 1.21 52.39 -10.95
C GLY A 13 1.95 51.12 -11.37
N ARG A 14 2.72 50.48 -10.48
CA ARG A 14 3.53 49.29 -10.84
C ARG A 14 3.21 48.01 -10.07
N LYS A 15 2.25 48.04 -9.14
CA LYS A 15 1.84 46.85 -8.36
C LYS A 15 0.65 46.06 -8.93
N GLN A 16 -0.16 46.64 -9.82
CA GLN A 16 -1.34 45.93 -10.37
C GLN A 16 -1.04 45.01 -11.58
N ARG A 17 0.07 45.19 -12.30
CA ARG A 17 0.40 44.32 -13.44
C ARG A 17 1.05 42.98 -13.08
N ARG A 18 1.59 42.82 -11.86
CA ARG A 18 2.21 41.55 -11.42
C ARG A 18 1.23 40.53 -10.83
N HIS A 19 0.02 40.94 -10.46
CA HIS A 19 -1.00 40.03 -9.95
C HIS A 19 -1.83 39.35 -11.06
N ALA A 20 -1.95 39.97 -12.24
CA ALA A 20 -2.71 39.40 -13.36
C ALA A 20 -1.94 38.31 -14.14
N GLU A 21 -0.60 38.31 -14.13
CA GLU A 21 0.21 37.24 -14.74
C GLU A 21 0.49 36.08 -13.78
N ALA A 22 0.45 36.32 -12.46
CA ALA A 22 0.54 35.26 -11.45
C ALA A 22 -0.78 34.47 -11.26
N GLN A 23 -1.89 34.97 -11.81
CA GLN A 23 -3.21 34.32 -11.77
C GLN A 23 -3.54 33.52 -13.04
N LYS A 24 -2.68 33.55 -14.07
CA LYS A 24 -2.91 32.80 -15.33
C LYS A 24 -2.10 31.50 -15.45
N GLN A 25 -1.31 31.14 -14.43
CA GLN A 25 -0.55 29.88 -14.37
C GLN A 25 -1.02 28.92 -13.27
N THR A 26 -2.15 29.20 -12.62
CA THR A 26 -2.67 28.42 -11.48
C THR A 26 -4.06 27.83 -11.72
N GLU A 27 -4.45 27.63 -12.98
CA GLU A 27 -5.73 26.99 -13.35
C GLU A 27 -5.56 25.84 -14.34
N ASN A 28 -4.48 25.06 -14.20
CA ASN A 28 -4.36 23.79 -14.92
C ASN A 28 -3.87 22.65 -14.03
N ILE A 29 -4.31 22.65 -12.77
CA ILE A 29 -4.46 21.39 -12.05
C ILE A 29 -5.70 20.75 -12.65
N LYS A 30 -5.49 19.95 -13.70
CA LYS A 30 -6.50 18.97 -14.12
C LYS A 30 -6.90 18.22 -12.85
N GLU A 31 -8.15 18.39 -12.43
CA GLU A 31 -8.81 17.45 -11.55
C GLU A 31 -8.61 16.07 -12.16
N VAL A 32 -7.60 15.36 -11.64
CA VAL A 32 -7.55 13.92 -11.76
C VAL A 32 -8.77 13.48 -10.97
N LYS A 33 -9.88 13.24 -11.67
CA LYS A 33 -11.03 12.56 -11.11
C LYS A 33 -10.48 11.33 -10.42
N ASN A 34 -10.42 11.39 -9.10
CA ASN A 34 -10.02 10.27 -8.27
C ASN A 34 -11.17 9.29 -8.39
N VAL A 35 -11.12 8.42 -9.40
CA VAL A 35 -11.99 7.26 -9.51
C VAL A 35 -11.51 6.32 -8.41
N GLN A 36 -11.93 6.63 -7.18
CA GLN A 36 -11.83 5.70 -6.08
C GLN A 36 -12.68 4.50 -6.50
N ALA A 37 -12.06 3.34 -6.72
CA ALA A 37 -12.80 2.13 -7.03
C ALA A 37 -13.94 1.92 -6.03
N GLY A 38 -15.05 1.39 -6.53
CA GLY A 38 -16.14 0.91 -5.70
C GLY A 38 -15.67 -0.21 -4.78
N LYS A 39 -16.57 -0.66 -3.90
CA LYS A 39 -16.30 -1.78 -3.00
C LYS A 39 -16.05 -3.07 -3.81
N ALA A 40 -15.03 -3.85 -3.44
CA ALA A 40 -14.75 -5.12 -4.11
C ALA A 40 -15.92 -6.11 -3.93
N ASP A 41 -16.14 -6.98 -4.93
CA ASP A 41 -17.20 -7.98 -4.96
C ASP A 41 -16.94 -9.17 -4.00
N VAL A 42 -16.87 -8.87 -2.71
CA VAL A 42 -16.73 -9.84 -1.62
C VAL A 42 -17.89 -9.61 -0.68
N SER A 43 -18.61 -10.70 -0.37
CA SER A 43 -19.80 -10.67 0.48
C SER A 43 -19.54 -10.03 1.85
N ASP A 44 -20.55 -9.35 2.38
CA ASP A 44 -20.45 -8.66 3.66
C ASP A 44 -20.27 -9.62 4.84
N CYS A 45 -20.80 -10.84 4.77
CA CYS A 45 -20.61 -11.83 5.82
C CYS A 45 -19.13 -12.23 5.96
N ILE A 46 -18.42 -12.45 4.86
CA ILE A 46 -16.98 -12.79 4.91
C ILE A 46 -16.15 -11.59 5.38
N ARG A 47 -16.50 -10.37 4.95
CA ARG A 47 -15.86 -9.14 5.44
C ARG A 47 -16.01 -9.02 6.96
N GLN A 48 -17.22 -9.22 7.49
CA GLN A 48 -17.49 -9.21 8.93
C GLN A 48 -16.77 -10.34 9.67
N GLU A 49 -16.67 -11.52 9.08
CA GLU A 49 -15.92 -12.64 9.67
C GLU A 49 -14.44 -12.30 9.82
N ILE A 50 -13.79 -11.77 8.78
CA ILE A 50 -12.39 -11.33 8.84
C ILE A 50 -12.20 -10.27 9.92
N GLU A 51 -13.07 -9.26 9.94
CA GLU A 51 -13.04 -8.20 10.95
C GLU A 51 -13.27 -8.74 12.37
N SER A 52 -14.13 -9.73 12.56
CA SER A 52 -14.38 -10.35 13.86
C SER A 52 -13.20 -11.21 14.33
N CYS A 53 -12.62 -12.01 13.44
CA CYS A 53 -11.47 -12.86 13.73
C CYS A 53 -10.22 -12.04 14.10
N TYR A 54 -9.92 -10.99 13.34
CA TYR A 54 -8.73 -10.16 13.55
C TYR A 54 -8.96 -8.92 14.40
N ARG A 55 -10.22 -8.53 14.63
CA ARG A 55 -10.61 -7.28 15.32
C ARG A 55 -10.03 -6.02 14.65
N LEU A 56 -9.83 -6.08 13.33
CA LEU A 56 -9.19 -5.03 12.53
C LEU A 56 -9.91 -4.90 11.18
N LYS A 57 -10.21 -3.67 10.78
CA LYS A 57 -10.87 -3.36 9.49
C LYS A 57 -9.91 -3.49 8.32
N MET A 58 -10.24 -4.28 7.30
CA MET A 58 -9.39 -4.40 6.12
C MET A 58 -9.66 -3.27 5.09
N PRO A 59 -8.61 -2.74 4.44
CA PRO A 59 -8.79 -1.74 3.38
C PRO A 59 -9.31 -2.39 2.08
N GLU A 60 -9.87 -1.60 1.14
CA GLU A 60 -10.43 -2.18 -0.11
C GLU A 60 -9.38 -2.79 -1.04
N ASP A 61 -8.12 -2.34 -0.99
CA ASP A 61 -7.05 -2.93 -1.81
C ASP A 61 -6.80 -4.39 -1.45
N PHE A 62 -7.02 -4.79 -0.19
CA PHE A 62 -6.97 -6.18 0.24
C PHE A 62 -7.98 -7.06 -0.53
N TYR A 63 -9.25 -6.63 -0.58
CA TYR A 63 -10.30 -7.39 -1.24
C TYR A 63 -10.19 -7.35 -2.77
N HIS A 64 -9.79 -6.21 -3.34
CA HIS A 64 -9.52 -6.14 -4.77
C HIS A 64 -8.33 -7.01 -5.18
N PHE A 65 -7.30 -7.10 -4.33
CA PHE A 65 -6.16 -7.95 -4.61
C PHE A 65 -6.51 -9.44 -4.52
N TRP A 66 -7.43 -9.82 -3.61
CA TRP A 66 -8.04 -11.15 -3.63
C TRP A 66 -8.69 -11.45 -4.99
N LYS A 67 -9.53 -10.55 -5.51
CA LYS A 67 -10.16 -10.71 -6.84
C LYS A 67 -9.14 -10.82 -7.97
N PHE A 68 -8.11 -10.00 -7.93
CA PHE A 68 -7.00 -10.09 -8.87
C PHE A 68 -6.34 -11.48 -8.84
N CYS A 69 -6.11 -12.05 -7.65
CA CYS A 69 -5.55 -13.40 -7.52
C CYS A 69 -6.52 -14.52 -7.92
N GLU A 70 -7.82 -14.36 -7.65
CA GLU A 70 -8.87 -15.28 -8.15
C GLU A 70 -8.90 -15.32 -9.68
N GLU A 71 -8.72 -14.20 -10.37
CA GLU A 71 -8.64 -14.17 -11.83
C GLU A 71 -7.38 -14.84 -12.39
N LEU A 72 -6.28 -14.86 -11.62
CA LEU A 72 -5.03 -15.49 -12.02
C LEU A 72 -5.05 -17.01 -11.79
N GLU A 73 -5.58 -17.45 -10.65
CA GLU A 73 -5.63 -18.86 -10.25
C GLU A 73 -6.94 -19.12 -9.46
N PRO A 74 -8.06 -19.44 -10.15
CA PRO A 74 -9.37 -19.58 -9.52
C PRO A 74 -9.43 -20.70 -8.48
N ASP A 75 -8.71 -21.80 -8.69
CA ASP A 75 -8.77 -22.97 -7.82
C ASP A 75 -7.98 -22.75 -6.52
N LYS A 76 -6.90 -21.96 -6.58
CA LYS A 76 -6.02 -21.69 -5.44
C LYS A 76 -5.53 -20.23 -5.43
N PRO A 77 -6.41 -19.24 -5.18
CA PRO A 77 -6.04 -17.83 -5.28
C PRO A 77 -4.89 -17.43 -4.34
N CYS A 78 -4.80 -18.07 -3.17
CA CYS A 78 -3.68 -17.83 -2.25
C CYS A 78 -2.30 -18.18 -2.83
N ASP A 79 -2.24 -19.16 -3.73
CA ASP A 79 -1.01 -19.66 -4.33
C ASP A 79 -0.76 -19.06 -5.73
N ALA A 80 -1.60 -18.13 -6.20
CA ALA A 80 -1.57 -17.54 -7.54
C ALA A 80 -0.19 -16.96 -7.94
N LEU A 81 0.59 -16.48 -6.97
CA LEU A 81 1.90 -15.85 -7.18
C LEU A 81 3.08 -16.74 -6.73
N LYS A 82 2.80 -17.96 -6.25
CA LYS A 82 3.78 -18.81 -5.57
C LYS A 82 4.76 -19.43 -6.54
N SER A 83 4.27 -20.00 -7.63
CA SER A 83 5.09 -20.62 -8.68
C SER A 83 5.87 -19.59 -9.50
N SER A 84 5.41 -18.33 -9.54
CA SER A 84 5.94 -17.28 -10.41
C SER A 84 7.00 -16.43 -9.73
N ILE A 85 6.66 -15.84 -8.59
CA ILE A 85 7.52 -14.94 -7.81
C ILE A 85 7.81 -15.45 -6.40
N GLY A 86 7.30 -16.62 -6.03
CA GLY A 86 7.52 -17.19 -4.70
C GLY A 86 6.72 -16.51 -3.60
N LEU A 87 5.67 -15.75 -3.94
CA LEU A 87 4.80 -15.11 -2.95
C LEU A 87 3.51 -15.90 -2.75
N GLN A 88 3.05 -15.99 -1.51
CA GLN A 88 1.78 -16.64 -1.16
C GLN A 88 0.95 -15.72 -0.27
N LEU A 89 -0.35 -15.59 -0.55
CA LEU A 89 -1.28 -14.90 0.32
C LEU A 89 -1.59 -15.74 1.56
N VAL A 90 -1.57 -15.10 2.72
CA VAL A 90 -1.78 -15.75 4.03
C VAL A 90 -2.52 -14.82 5.00
N GLY A 91 -2.73 -15.27 6.23
CA GLY A 91 -3.27 -14.44 7.29
C GLY A 91 -4.77 -14.21 7.07
N PRO A 92 -5.23 -12.96 6.94
CA PRO A 92 -6.63 -12.67 6.61
C PRO A 92 -7.11 -13.32 5.29
N TYR A 93 -6.21 -13.59 4.34
CA TYR A 93 -6.57 -14.33 3.12
C TYR A 93 -6.87 -15.82 3.35
N ASP A 94 -6.41 -16.40 4.45
CA ASP A 94 -6.76 -17.79 4.79
C ASP A 94 -8.26 -17.92 5.16
N ILE A 95 -8.89 -16.82 5.62
CA ILE A 95 -10.33 -16.75 5.85
C ILE A 95 -11.08 -16.68 4.52
N LEU A 96 -10.61 -15.83 3.58
CA LEU A 96 -11.19 -15.73 2.23
C LEU A 96 -11.14 -17.06 1.45
N SER A 97 -10.09 -17.85 1.65
CA SER A 97 -9.94 -19.18 1.04
C SER A 97 -10.63 -20.31 1.83
N GLY A 98 -11.30 -20.01 2.95
CA GLY A 98 -11.99 -21.00 3.79
C GLY A 98 -11.06 -21.97 4.53
N LYS A 99 -9.74 -21.73 4.55
CA LYS A 99 -8.76 -22.61 5.18
C LYS A 99 -8.89 -22.69 6.71
N HIS A 100 -9.48 -21.65 7.32
CA HIS A 100 -9.72 -21.61 8.78
C HIS A 100 -10.82 -22.57 9.24
N ILE A 101 -11.69 -23.03 8.34
CA ILE A 101 -12.81 -23.95 8.67
C ILE A 101 -12.33 -25.42 8.73
N ASN A 102 -11.26 -25.76 7.99
CA ASN A 102 -10.76 -27.13 7.87
C ASN A 102 -9.86 -27.59 9.03
N THR A 103 -9.62 -26.75 10.03
CA THR A 103 -8.93 -27.18 11.25
C THR A 103 -9.91 -27.91 12.16
N ASN A 104 -9.83 -29.24 12.14
CA ASN A 104 -10.56 -30.16 13.04
C ASN A 104 -10.81 -29.54 14.42
N LYS A 105 -12.09 -29.45 14.80
CA LYS A 105 -12.64 -29.15 16.13
C LYS A 105 -11.66 -29.53 17.25
N SER A 106 -10.90 -28.57 17.81
CA SER A 106 -10.32 -28.67 19.17
C SER A 106 -9.42 -27.49 19.59
N LYS A 107 -8.94 -26.62 18.70
CA LYS A 107 -8.18 -25.43 19.11
C LYS A 107 -8.71 -24.18 18.43
N GLU A 108 -9.28 -23.30 19.24
CA GLU A 108 -9.59 -21.94 18.86
C GLU A 108 -8.32 -21.29 18.29
N ILE A 109 -8.33 -20.90 17.01
CA ILE A 109 -7.17 -20.28 16.37
C ILE A 109 -7.02 -18.89 16.96
N ASN A 110 -5.88 -18.62 17.60
CA ASN A 110 -5.55 -17.26 18.00
C ASN A 110 -5.03 -16.47 16.80
N PHE A 111 -5.93 -15.74 16.13
CA PHE A 111 -5.60 -14.94 14.95
C PHE A 111 -4.57 -13.84 15.20
N ASN A 112 -4.36 -13.42 16.46
CA ASN A 112 -3.29 -12.47 16.80
C ASN A 112 -1.88 -13.06 16.61
N LEU A 113 -1.76 -14.39 16.60
CA LEU A 113 -0.50 -15.10 16.39
C LEU A 113 -0.44 -15.77 15.01
N HIS A 114 -1.54 -15.76 14.26
CA HIS A 114 -1.63 -16.38 12.95
C HIS A 114 -0.75 -15.62 11.94
N TRP A 115 0.31 -16.28 11.46
CA TRP A 115 1.37 -15.71 10.62
C TRP A 115 2.14 -14.53 11.24
N ARG A 116 2.14 -14.41 12.56
CA ARG A 116 2.95 -13.41 13.25
C ARG A 116 4.37 -13.92 13.44
N PHE A 117 5.33 -13.29 12.79
CA PHE A 117 6.75 -13.62 12.90
C PHE A 117 7.36 -13.02 14.16
N PHE A 118 8.56 -13.49 14.52
CA PHE A 118 9.21 -13.20 15.80
C PHE A 118 9.41 -11.70 16.07
N TYR A 119 9.71 -10.91 15.03
CA TYR A 119 9.96 -9.47 15.14
C TYR A 119 8.75 -8.61 14.75
N ASP A 120 7.59 -9.20 14.47
CA ASP A 120 6.42 -8.46 14.03
C ASP A 120 5.82 -7.72 15.22
N PRO A 121 5.83 -6.37 15.22
CA PRO A 121 5.18 -5.61 16.27
C PRO A 121 3.64 -5.73 16.12
N PRO A 122 2.83 -5.43 17.15
CA PRO A 122 1.37 -5.53 17.05
C PRO A 122 0.75 -4.64 15.96
N GLU A 123 1.45 -3.59 15.53
CA GLU A 123 1.09 -2.71 14.42
C GLU A 123 1.19 -3.40 13.05
N PHE A 124 1.95 -4.49 12.94
CA PHE A 124 2.25 -5.16 11.69
C PHE A 124 1.46 -6.47 11.55
N GLN A 125 0.58 -6.50 10.55
CA GLN A 125 -0.29 -7.63 10.24
C GLN A 125 0.13 -8.28 8.92
N THR A 126 0.74 -9.45 8.99
CA THR A 126 1.20 -10.22 7.82
C THR A 126 0.05 -10.63 6.92
N ILE A 127 0.23 -10.41 5.61
CA ILE A 127 -0.73 -10.74 4.54
C ILE A 127 -0.11 -11.54 3.39
N ILE A 128 1.22 -11.50 3.24
CA ILE A 128 1.96 -12.24 2.22
C ILE A 128 3.22 -12.84 2.85
N ILE A 129 3.56 -14.08 2.49
CA ILE A 129 4.87 -14.69 2.76
C ILE A 129 5.63 -14.93 1.46
N GLY A 130 6.96 -14.96 1.54
CA GLY A 130 7.86 -15.24 0.43
C GLY A 130 8.90 -16.31 0.76
N ASP A 131 10.19 -15.97 0.56
CA ASP A 131 11.31 -16.88 0.81
C ASP A 131 11.34 -17.37 2.27
N SER A 132 11.15 -18.67 2.47
CA SER A 132 11.15 -19.30 3.79
C SER A 132 12.51 -19.29 4.47
N LYS A 133 13.61 -19.23 3.70
CA LYS A 133 14.98 -19.22 4.25
C LYS A 133 15.28 -17.93 4.97
N THR A 134 14.84 -16.80 4.42
CA THR A 134 15.02 -15.48 5.06
C THR A 134 13.83 -15.08 5.91
N GLN A 135 12.75 -15.87 5.86
CA GLN A 135 11.45 -15.55 6.43
C GLN A 135 10.94 -14.20 5.90
N TYR A 136 11.08 -14.00 4.59
CA TYR A 136 10.56 -12.82 3.92
C TYR A 136 9.03 -12.81 4.01
N HIS A 137 8.46 -11.67 4.39
CA HIS A 137 7.02 -11.49 4.40
C HIS A 137 6.64 -10.01 4.31
N MET A 138 5.41 -9.74 3.89
CA MET A 138 4.81 -8.41 3.83
C MET A 138 3.57 -8.33 4.70
N GLY A 139 3.32 -7.14 5.24
CA GLY A 139 2.21 -6.89 6.15
C GLY A 139 1.70 -5.46 6.09
N TYR A 140 0.43 -5.30 6.44
CA TYR A 140 -0.15 -3.99 6.68
C TYR A 140 0.37 -3.41 7.99
N PHE A 141 0.79 -2.15 7.97
CA PHE A 141 1.20 -1.42 9.16
C PHE A 141 0.08 -0.46 9.60
N ARG A 142 -0.32 -0.51 10.87
CA ARG A 142 -1.33 0.37 11.48
C ARG A 142 -0.75 1.11 12.67
N ASP A 143 -0.83 2.43 12.65
CA ASP A 143 -0.46 3.23 13.84
C ASP A 143 -1.50 3.11 14.96
N VAL A 144 -2.77 2.91 14.60
CA VAL A 144 -3.91 2.80 15.52
C VAL A 144 -4.79 1.64 15.04
N PRO A 145 -5.21 0.71 15.92
CA PRO A 145 -5.96 -0.49 15.53
C PRO A 145 -7.31 -0.16 14.86
N ASP A 146 -7.99 0.89 15.33
CA ASP A 146 -9.30 1.31 14.80
C ASP A 146 -9.21 2.03 13.44
N GLN A 147 -8.00 2.31 12.96
CA GLN A 147 -7.75 2.97 11.67
C GLN A 147 -7.30 1.96 10.61
N LEU A 148 -7.49 2.33 9.35
CA LEU A 148 -6.98 1.57 8.22
C LEU A 148 -5.43 1.58 8.21
N PRO A 149 -4.79 0.60 7.54
CA PRO A 149 -3.35 0.58 7.39
C PRO A 149 -2.85 1.87 6.73
N VAL A 150 -1.72 2.36 7.23
CA VAL A 150 -1.06 3.55 6.69
C VAL A 150 -0.09 3.21 5.55
N CYS A 151 0.41 1.98 5.54
CA CYS A 151 1.26 1.46 4.46
C CYS A 151 1.36 -0.07 4.48
N VAL A 152 2.02 -0.62 3.46
CA VAL A 152 2.52 -1.99 3.46
C VAL A 152 4.02 -1.96 3.74
N GLY A 153 4.47 -2.84 4.63
CA GLY A 153 5.89 -3.05 4.91
C GLY A 153 6.34 -4.44 4.47
N GLU A 154 7.62 -4.58 4.13
CA GLU A 154 8.30 -5.86 3.95
C GLU A 154 9.38 -6.05 5.02
N THR A 155 9.62 -7.28 5.43
CA THR A 155 10.71 -7.62 6.34
C THR A 155 11.24 -9.02 6.06
N GLU A 156 12.45 -9.28 6.55
CA GLU A 156 13.12 -10.58 6.49
C GLU A 156 13.59 -10.90 7.91
N THR A 157 12.84 -11.71 8.66
CA THR A 157 13.09 -11.97 10.09
C THR A 157 14.51 -12.46 10.36
N GLN A 158 15.12 -13.20 9.43
CA GLN A 158 16.49 -13.71 9.57
C GLN A 158 17.58 -12.63 9.38
N LYS A 159 17.24 -11.50 8.77
CA LYS A 159 18.16 -10.36 8.57
C LYS A 159 18.03 -9.29 9.64
N GLY A 160 17.04 -9.38 10.51
CA GLY A 160 16.83 -8.48 11.64
C GLY A 160 15.36 -8.08 11.82
N CYS A 161 15.13 -6.96 12.52
CA CYS A 161 13.81 -6.47 12.88
C CYS A 161 13.36 -5.24 12.06
N THR A 162 14.08 -4.89 10.98
CA THR A 162 13.75 -3.73 10.16
C THR A 162 12.60 -4.04 9.22
N ILE A 163 11.62 -3.15 9.17
CA ILE A 163 10.47 -3.17 8.27
C ILE A 163 10.67 -2.06 7.23
N TYR A 164 10.77 -2.43 5.96
CA TYR A 164 10.92 -1.47 4.87
C TYR A 164 9.57 -1.16 4.28
N GLN A 165 9.27 0.13 4.11
CA GLN A 165 8.03 0.52 3.48
C GLN A 165 8.05 0.26 1.97
N VAL A 166 7.00 -0.41 1.50
CA VAL A 166 6.82 -0.83 0.09
C VAL A 166 5.45 -0.45 -0.44
N GLY A 167 5.13 0.86 -0.40
CA GLY A 167 3.87 1.40 -0.93
C GLY A 167 2.79 1.60 0.13
N ASP A 168 1.68 2.20 -0.29
CA ASP A 168 0.51 2.49 0.56
C ASP A 168 -0.66 1.53 0.36
N ASN A 169 -0.49 0.53 -0.51
CA ASN A 169 -1.44 -0.53 -0.81
C ASN A 169 -0.70 -1.78 -1.30
N ILE A 170 -1.39 -2.92 -1.31
CA ILE A 170 -0.78 -4.22 -1.64
C ILE A 170 -0.36 -4.34 -3.12
N PHE A 171 -1.05 -3.67 -4.06
CA PHE A 171 -0.66 -3.67 -5.47
C PHE A 171 0.72 -3.01 -5.65
N ALA A 172 0.96 -1.88 -4.98
CA ALA A 172 2.27 -1.23 -4.99
C ALA A 172 3.37 -2.15 -4.43
N ALA A 173 3.11 -2.81 -3.29
CA ALA A 173 4.07 -3.71 -2.64
C ALA A 173 4.49 -4.86 -3.56
N VAL A 174 3.51 -5.55 -4.15
CA VAL A 174 3.77 -6.68 -5.04
C VAL A 174 4.44 -6.22 -6.34
N LYS A 175 4.08 -5.05 -6.88
CA LYS A 175 4.77 -4.47 -8.05
C LYS A 175 6.24 -4.19 -7.77
N LEU A 176 6.56 -3.57 -6.64
CA LEU A 176 7.94 -3.26 -6.27
C LEU A 176 8.77 -4.53 -6.11
N PHE A 177 8.18 -5.58 -5.52
CA PHE A 177 8.79 -6.89 -5.44
C PHE A 177 9.02 -7.52 -6.82
N LEU A 178 8.03 -7.47 -7.71
CA LEU A 178 8.12 -7.94 -9.11
C LEU A 178 9.27 -7.26 -9.85
N ILE A 179 9.40 -5.93 -9.74
CA ILE A 179 10.48 -5.16 -10.38
C ILE A 179 11.85 -5.61 -9.85
N LYS A 180 11.98 -5.83 -8.53
CA LYS A 180 13.22 -6.36 -7.92
C LYS A 180 13.54 -7.75 -8.46
N LYS A 181 12.56 -8.65 -8.52
CA LYS A 181 12.72 -10.01 -9.05
C LYS A 181 13.07 -10.05 -10.52
N LEU A 182 12.46 -9.19 -11.34
CA LEU A 182 12.78 -9.07 -12.76
C LEU A 182 14.24 -8.63 -13.01
N LYS A 183 14.81 -7.81 -12.12
CA LYS A 183 16.23 -7.41 -12.18
C LYS A 183 17.18 -8.53 -11.76
N GLU A 184 16.76 -9.37 -10.83
CA GLU A 184 17.54 -10.54 -10.35
C GLU A 184 17.54 -11.71 -11.34
N LEU A 185 16.57 -11.75 -12.26
CA LEU A 185 16.39 -12.88 -13.18
C LEU A 185 17.31 -12.82 -14.39
N THR A 186 18.13 -13.86 -14.52
CA THR A 186 18.97 -14.12 -15.70
C THR A 186 18.25 -14.94 -16.79
N ASN A 187 17.10 -15.55 -16.49
CA ASN A 187 16.39 -16.45 -17.39
C ASN A 187 15.29 -15.75 -18.23
N LYS A 188 15.48 -15.72 -19.55
CA LYS A 188 14.59 -15.04 -20.51
C LYS A 188 13.13 -15.56 -20.54
N LYS A 189 12.88 -16.87 -20.37
CA LYS A 189 11.52 -17.44 -20.44
C LYS A 189 10.66 -17.05 -19.22
N ARG A 190 11.24 -17.12 -18.01
CA ARG A 190 10.56 -16.66 -16.78
C ARG A 190 10.32 -15.15 -16.81
N GLY A 191 11.19 -14.40 -17.47
CA GLY A 191 11.02 -12.95 -17.65
C GLY A 191 9.78 -12.56 -18.46
N GLY A 192 9.30 -13.37 -19.40
CA GLY A 192 8.07 -13.09 -20.16
C GLY A 192 6.82 -13.15 -19.28
N PHE A 193 6.62 -14.28 -18.60
CA PHE A 193 5.47 -14.48 -17.72
C PHE A 193 5.38 -13.43 -16.59
N LEU A 194 6.52 -13.02 -16.02
CA LEU A 194 6.53 -11.98 -14.99
C LEU A 194 6.17 -10.59 -15.52
N LYS A 195 6.48 -10.30 -16.79
CA LYS A 195 6.02 -9.06 -17.44
C LYS A 195 4.51 -9.08 -17.64
N ASP A 196 3.95 -10.23 -18.04
CA ASP A 196 2.49 -10.36 -18.19
C ASP A 196 1.76 -10.10 -16.86
N ILE A 197 2.28 -10.64 -15.75
CA ILE A 197 1.76 -10.35 -14.40
C ILE A 197 1.92 -8.86 -14.06
N ASP A 198 3.10 -8.26 -14.31
CA ASP A 198 3.33 -6.84 -14.03
C ASP A 198 2.37 -5.94 -14.82
N GLU A 199 2.12 -6.26 -16.09
CA GLU A 199 1.19 -5.53 -16.95
C GLU A 199 -0.26 -5.66 -16.44
N LYS A 200 -0.72 -6.87 -16.12
CA LYS A 200 -2.05 -7.11 -15.54
C LYS A 200 -2.22 -6.38 -14.21
N LEU A 201 -1.24 -6.48 -13.32
CA LEU A 201 -1.25 -5.81 -12.02
C LEU A 201 -1.31 -4.28 -12.22
N THR A 202 -0.48 -3.74 -13.11
CA THR A 202 -0.43 -2.29 -13.39
C THR A 202 -1.75 -1.79 -13.98
N LYS A 203 -2.35 -2.55 -14.90
CA LYS A 203 -3.64 -2.23 -15.50
C LYS A 203 -4.73 -2.21 -14.44
N THR A 204 -4.80 -3.25 -13.60
CA THR A 204 -5.80 -3.39 -12.52
C THR A 204 -5.67 -2.26 -11.51
N ALA A 205 -4.46 -1.98 -11.02
CA ALA A 205 -4.21 -0.88 -10.09
C ALA A 205 -4.63 0.48 -10.67
N LYS A 206 -4.33 0.75 -11.95
CA LYS A 206 -4.76 1.98 -12.63
C LYS A 206 -6.29 2.08 -12.76
N GLN A 207 -6.96 0.98 -13.11
CA GLN A 207 -8.42 0.93 -13.20
C GLN A 207 -9.09 1.19 -11.85
N LEU A 208 -8.47 0.71 -10.77
CA LEU A 208 -8.98 0.86 -9.41
C LEU A 208 -8.51 2.16 -8.70
N GLY A 209 -7.65 2.96 -9.34
CA GLY A 209 -7.13 4.20 -8.78
C GLY A 209 -6.05 4.02 -7.70
N TYR A 210 -5.39 2.87 -7.63
CA TYR A 210 -4.31 2.62 -6.67
C TYR A 210 -2.97 3.20 -7.16
N SER A 211 -2.27 3.91 -6.27
CA SER A 211 -0.90 4.35 -6.53
C SER A 211 0.02 3.13 -6.58
N LEU A 212 1.02 3.18 -7.45
CA LEU A 212 2.07 2.16 -7.56
C LEU A 212 3.43 2.69 -7.07
N GLU A 213 3.43 3.86 -6.42
CA GLU A 213 4.63 4.48 -5.88
C GLU A 213 5.05 3.79 -4.57
N GLN A 214 6.36 3.66 -4.37
CA GLN A 214 6.92 3.17 -3.10
C GLN A 214 6.59 4.10 -1.91
N LYS A 215 6.56 5.42 -2.14
CA LYS A 215 6.19 6.42 -1.14
C LYS A 215 5.18 7.41 -1.71
N SER A 216 3.91 7.14 -1.48
CA SER A 216 2.83 8.04 -1.86
C SER A 216 2.85 9.34 -1.03
N LEU A 217 2.05 10.33 -1.46
CA LEU A 217 1.89 11.58 -0.72
C LEU A 217 1.34 11.36 0.70
N LYS A 218 0.42 10.40 0.88
CA LYS A 218 -0.16 10.06 2.19
C LYS A 218 0.91 9.58 3.16
N VAL A 219 1.80 8.72 2.67
CA VAL A 219 2.96 8.21 3.40
C VAL A 219 3.90 9.34 3.79
N LYS A 220 4.27 10.19 2.82
CA LYS A 220 5.16 11.33 3.06
C LYS A 220 4.57 12.31 4.09
N GLN A 221 3.25 12.48 4.13
CA GLN A 221 2.57 13.29 5.14
C GLN A 221 2.62 12.64 6.53
N ARG A 222 2.43 11.32 6.62
CA ARG A 222 2.60 10.57 7.87
C ARG A 222 4.02 10.69 8.40
N ASP A 223 5.03 10.56 7.55
CA ASP A 223 6.46 10.63 7.92
C ASP A 223 6.86 11.93 8.66
N LYS A 224 6.08 13.00 8.49
CA LYS A 224 6.23 14.29 9.19
C LYS A 224 5.64 14.28 10.60
N LYS A 225 4.70 13.38 10.88
CA LYS A 225 4.01 13.22 12.16
C LYS A 225 4.65 12.18 13.07
N VAL A 226 5.59 11.39 12.54
CA VAL A 226 6.34 10.37 13.32
C VAL A 226 7.25 11.08 14.33
N GLY A 227 6.90 11.01 15.61
CA GLY A 227 7.65 11.65 16.70
C GLY A 227 8.87 10.87 17.18
N PHE A 228 8.89 9.54 17.03
CA PHE A 228 10.00 8.67 17.42
C PHE A 228 10.05 7.44 16.52
N VAL A 229 11.26 6.96 16.20
CA VAL A 229 11.48 5.76 15.38
C VAL A 229 12.00 4.64 16.28
N PHE A 230 11.20 3.59 16.46
CA PHE A 230 11.55 2.44 17.31
C PHE A 230 12.59 1.53 16.62
N PHE A 231 13.24 0.64 17.39
CA PHE A 231 14.28 -0.29 16.90
C PHE A 231 13.83 -1.13 15.70
N SER A 232 12.56 -1.53 15.69
CA SER A 232 11.87 -2.04 14.49
C SER A 232 11.59 -0.88 13.55
N LYS A 233 12.64 -0.38 12.89
CA LYS A 233 12.58 0.67 11.87
C LYS A 233 11.42 0.37 10.93
N LEU A 234 10.37 1.20 10.89
CA LEU A 234 9.71 1.44 9.62
C LEU A 234 10.64 2.38 8.84
N SER A 235 11.60 1.79 8.13
CA SER A 235 12.74 2.54 7.59
C SER A 235 12.28 3.42 6.43
N LYS A 236 12.58 4.71 6.53
CA LYS A 236 12.54 5.65 5.39
C LYS A 236 13.68 5.23 4.45
N LEU A 237 13.36 4.54 3.35
CA LEU A 237 14.29 4.44 2.20
C LEU A 237 14.41 5.80 1.50
#